data_AF-A0A7K2SG74-F1
#
_entry.id   AF-A0A7K2SG74-F1
#
_cell.length_a   1.000
_cell.length_b   1.000
_cell.length_c   1.000
_cell.angle_alpha   90.00
_cell.angle_beta   90.00
_cell.angle_gamma   90.00
#
_symmetry.space_group_name_H-M   'P 1'
#
loop_
_entity.id
_entity.type
_entity.pdbx_description
1 polymer ?
#
loop_
_entity_poly.entity_id
_entity_poly.type
_entity_poly.pdbx_seq_one_letter_code
_entity_poly.pdbx_strand_id
1 'polypeptide(L)'
;MEWIPLVSTGLGAAIGVGSTLLADRARWRRDRVGQDLDVRRQLYADYTAALSRIRSALHECAQEDTPTAERTRRVREEFLAPGAYEIRHQLAIVAPPEIVDAARSAFVVLRDTRDLVAAGASVGDGAYAELEERLDAAVAALRAVMRLDLGAAKSITRR
;
A
#
# COMPACT_ATOMS: atom_id res chain seq x y z
N MET A 1 57.61 34.01 -13.42
CA MET A 1 56.36 33.55 -14.06
C MET A 1 56.22 32.04 -13.84
N GLU A 2 55.78 31.59 -12.66
CA GLU A 2 55.73 30.15 -12.29
C GLU A 2 54.42 29.70 -11.60
N TRP A 3 53.43 30.58 -11.47
CA TRP A 3 52.20 30.31 -10.73
C TRP A 3 51.05 29.82 -11.63
N ILE A 4 51.14 30.05 -12.94
CA ILE A 4 50.15 29.60 -13.94
C ILE A 4 50.01 28.05 -13.98
N PRO A 5 51.09 27.24 -13.91
CA PRO A 5 50.96 25.78 -13.94
C PRO A 5 50.31 25.22 -12.67
N LEU A 6 50.65 25.75 -11.50
CA LEU A 6 50.10 25.33 -10.21
C LEU A 6 48.59 25.61 -10.11
N VAL A 7 48.13 26.76 -10.62
CA VAL A 7 46.70 27.09 -10.69
C VAL A 7 45.96 26.17 -11.65
N SER A 8 46.56 25.81 -12.80
CA SER A 8 45.93 24.90 -13.77
C SER A 8 45.74 23.47 -13.24
N THR A 9 46.71 22.94 -12.50
CA THR A 9 46.64 21.61 -11.88
C THR A 9 45.65 21.58 -10.71
N GLY A 10 45.61 22.64 -9.89
CA GLY A 10 44.63 22.78 -8.81
C GLY A 10 43.19 22.87 -9.32
N LEU A 11 42.97 23.57 -10.45
CA LEU A 11 41.65 23.70 -11.06
C LEU A 11 41.18 22.38 -11.71
N GLY A 12 42.08 21.64 -12.37
CA GLY A 12 41.78 20.32 -12.93
C GLY A 12 41.40 19.28 -11.87
N ALA A 13 42.11 19.27 -10.73
CA ALA A 13 41.79 18.40 -9.60
C ALA A 13 40.44 18.76 -8.94
N ALA A 14 40.13 20.05 -8.80
CA ALA A 14 38.85 20.51 -8.24
C ALA A 14 37.65 20.14 -9.15
N ILE A 15 37.79 20.25 -10.47
CA ILE A 15 36.77 19.85 -11.43
C ILE A 15 36.57 18.32 -11.42
N GLY A 16 37.66 17.55 -11.32
CA GLY A 16 37.60 16.08 -11.21
C GLY A 16 36.89 15.60 -9.93
N VAL A 17 37.28 16.15 -8.77
CA VAL A 17 36.69 15.80 -7.48
C VAL A 17 35.24 16.28 -7.37
N GLY A 18 34.93 17.49 -7.86
CA GLY A 18 33.57 18.03 -7.89
C GLY A 18 32.61 17.20 -8.74
N SER A 19 33.08 16.69 -9.88
CA SER A 19 32.29 15.83 -10.77
C SER A 19 31.99 14.46 -10.14
N THR A 20 32.90 13.93 -9.32
CA THR A 20 32.74 12.63 -8.67
C THR A 20 31.75 12.73 -7.49
N LEU A 21 31.83 13.82 -6.70
CA LEU A 21 30.90 14.07 -5.60
C LEU A 21 29.47 14.37 -6.07
N LEU A 22 29.29 15.07 -7.20
CA LEU A 22 27.98 15.27 -7.81
C LEU A 22 27.38 13.96 -8.35
N ALA A 23 28.19 13.13 -9.00
CA ALA A 23 27.77 11.81 -9.46
C ALA A 23 27.37 10.89 -8.30
N ASP A 24 28.12 10.93 -7.20
CA ASP A 24 27.85 10.14 -6.00
C ASP A 24 26.61 10.65 -5.23
N ARG A 25 26.43 11.97 -5.15
CA ARG A 25 25.21 12.61 -4.61
C ARG A 25 23.97 12.23 -5.43
N ALA A 26 24.08 12.17 -6.75
CA ALA A 26 23.01 11.77 -7.65
C ALA A 26 22.70 10.26 -7.54
N ARG A 27 23.73 9.42 -7.32
CA ARG A 27 23.58 7.99 -7.06
C ARG A 27 22.90 7.75 -5.71
N TRP A 28 23.35 8.41 -4.63
CA TRP A 28 22.69 8.36 -3.31
C TRP A 28 21.24 8.85 -3.34
N ARG A 29 20.92 9.90 -4.10
CA ARG A 29 19.53 10.33 -4.27
C ARG A 29 18.71 9.31 -5.03
N ARG A 30 19.26 8.67 -6.08
CA ARG A 30 18.57 7.61 -6.83
C ARG A 30 18.34 6.37 -5.97
N ASP A 31 19.34 5.96 -5.20
CA ASP A 31 19.26 4.76 -4.36
C ASP A 31 18.24 4.95 -3.23
N ARG A 32 18.16 6.16 -2.63
CA ARG A 32 17.12 6.49 -1.65
C ARG A 32 15.71 6.54 -2.26
N VAL A 33 15.55 7.14 -3.43
CA VAL A 33 14.26 7.17 -4.13
C VAL A 33 13.82 5.75 -4.55
N GLY A 34 14.76 4.89 -4.96
CA GLY A 34 14.50 3.49 -5.24
C GLY A 34 14.07 2.70 -4.00
N GLN A 35 14.79 2.85 -2.89
CA GLN A 35 14.44 2.22 -1.61
C GLN A 35 13.05 2.65 -1.10
N ASP A 36 12.73 3.95 -1.16
CA ASP A 36 11.41 4.44 -0.75
C ASP A 36 10.27 3.91 -1.65
N LEU A 37 10.54 3.66 -2.93
CA LEU A 37 9.57 3.08 -3.85
C LEU A 37 9.38 1.58 -3.59
N ASP A 38 10.46 0.85 -3.31
CA ASP A 38 10.41 -0.58 -2.98
C ASP A 38 9.71 -0.83 -1.65
N VAL A 39 9.98 -0.02 -0.62
CA VAL A 39 9.27 -0.07 0.67
C VAL A 39 7.78 0.17 0.48
N ARG A 40 7.39 1.19 -0.29
CA ARG A 40 5.97 1.47 -0.58
C ARG A 40 5.33 0.33 -1.37
N ARG A 41 6.00 -0.20 -2.39
CA ARG A 41 5.51 -1.33 -3.18
C ARG A 41 5.24 -2.56 -2.31
N GLN A 42 6.15 -2.88 -1.40
CA GLN A 42 6.00 -3.99 -0.47
C GLN A 42 4.82 -3.75 0.48
N LEU A 43 4.73 -2.58 1.11
CA LEU A 43 3.63 -2.22 2.00
C LEU A 43 2.26 -2.26 1.29
N TYR A 44 2.17 -1.81 0.04
CA TYR A 44 0.93 -1.87 -0.74
C TYR A 44 0.53 -3.32 -1.05
N ALA A 45 1.50 -4.17 -1.40
CA ALA A 45 1.25 -5.59 -1.63
C ALA A 45 0.75 -6.28 -0.34
N ASP A 46 1.43 -6.05 0.78
CA ASP A 46 1.07 -6.64 2.07
C ASP A 46 -0.31 -6.19 2.54
N TYR A 47 -0.64 -4.90 2.39
CA TYR A 47 -1.95 -4.37 2.76
C TYR A 47 -3.08 -4.96 1.90
N THR A 48 -2.90 -5.01 0.58
CA THR A 48 -3.92 -5.57 -0.31
C THR A 48 -4.09 -7.08 -0.14
N ALA A 49 -3.03 -7.81 0.20
CA ALA A 49 -3.09 -9.22 0.57
C ALA A 49 -3.85 -9.42 1.89
N ALA A 50 -3.60 -8.57 2.90
CA ALA A 50 -4.35 -8.60 4.16
C ALA A 50 -5.85 -8.36 3.95
N LEU A 51 -6.22 -7.36 3.15
CA LEU A 51 -7.63 -7.10 2.80
C LEU A 51 -8.28 -8.32 2.13
N SER A 52 -7.58 -8.96 1.18
CA SER A 52 -8.11 -10.13 0.49
C SER A 52 -8.32 -11.31 1.44
N ARG A 53 -7.40 -11.55 2.37
CA ARG A 53 -7.53 -12.62 3.38
C ARG A 53 -8.75 -12.41 4.27
N ILE A 54 -8.94 -11.19 4.77
CA ILE A 54 -10.10 -10.87 5.63
C ILE A 54 -11.41 -11.03 4.86
N ARG A 55 -11.46 -10.55 3.61
CA ARG A 55 -12.64 -10.73 2.75
C ARG A 55 -12.98 -12.20 2.55
N SER A 56 -11.99 -13.04 2.23
CA SER A 56 -12.20 -14.48 2.07
C SER A 56 -12.74 -15.13 3.36
N ALA A 57 -12.15 -14.80 4.51
CA ALA A 57 -12.61 -15.31 5.81
C ALA A 57 -14.06 -14.87 6.13
N LEU A 58 -14.41 -13.62 5.82
CA LEU A 58 -15.79 -13.12 5.98
C LEU A 58 -16.77 -13.86 5.07
N HIS A 59 -16.38 -14.10 3.82
CA HIS A 59 -17.20 -14.83 2.86
C HIS A 59 -17.43 -16.28 3.29
N GLU A 60 -16.38 -16.96 3.77
CA GLU A 60 -16.49 -18.32 4.34
C GLU A 60 -17.44 -18.32 5.55
N CYS A 61 -17.30 -17.37 6.47
CA CYS A 61 -18.21 -17.23 7.61
C CYS A 61 -19.66 -16.96 7.22
N ALA A 62 -19.90 -16.25 6.11
CA ALA A 62 -21.23 -15.94 5.59
C ALA A 62 -21.85 -17.13 4.83
N GLN A 63 -21.04 -18.03 4.27
CA GLN A 63 -21.51 -19.28 3.65
C GLN A 63 -21.84 -20.37 4.68
N GLU A 64 -21.07 -20.46 5.76
CA GLU A 64 -21.30 -21.49 6.78
C GLU A 64 -22.63 -21.25 7.53
N ASP A 65 -23.47 -22.28 7.63
CA ASP A 65 -24.67 -22.36 8.50
C ASP A 65 -24.29 -22.53 9.98
N THR A 66 -23.24 -21.82 10.42
CA THR A 66 -22.74 -21.82 11.80
C THR A 66 -23.66 -20.95 12.68
N PRO A 67 -23.98 -21.36 13.92
CA PRO A 67 -24.72 -20.51 14.86
C PRO A 67 -24.08 -19.12 15.03
N THR A 68 -24.89 -18.06 15.03
CA THR A 68 -24.44 -16.66 15.01
C THR A 68 -23.41 -16.30 16.08
N ALA A 69 -23.48 -16.93 17.27
CA ALA A 69 -22.52 -16.72 18.35
C ALA A 69 -21.11 -17.23 18.01
N GLU A 70 -21.01 -18.41 17.40
CA GLU A 70 -19.73 -19.00 16.98
C GLU A 70 -19.18 -18.30 15.74
N ARG A 71 -20.06 -17.89 14.82
CA ARG A 71 -19.71 -17.04 13.66
C ARG A 71 -19.10 -15.71 14.12
N THR A 72 -19.73 -15.03 15.08
CA THR A 72 -19.23 -13.76 15.63
C THR A 72 -17.86 -13.91 16.29
N ARG A 73 -17.63 -15.03 17.00
CA ARG A 73 -16.34 -15.33 17.64
C ARG A 73 -15.24 -15.53 16.59
N ARG A 74 -15.48 -16.36 15.58
CA ARG A 74 -14.53 -16.61 14.48
C ARG A 74 -14.23 -15.35 13.67
N VAL A 75 -15.26 -14.61 13.28
CA VAL A 75 -15.11 -13.32 12.58
C VAL A 75 -14.26 -12.35 13.39
N ARG A 76 -14.45 -12.30 14.71
CA ARG A 76 -13.66 -11.44 15.59
C ARG A 76 -12.22 -11.92 15.70
N GLU A 77 -11.97 -13.23 15.81
CA GLU A 77 -10.62 -13.81 15.86
C GLU A 77 -9.84 -13.55 14.57
N GLU A 78 -10.46 -13.77 13.41
CA GLU A 78 -9.85 -13.52 12.09
C GLU A 78 -9.60 -12.02 11.84
N PHE A 79 -10.49 -11.14 12.34
CA PHE A 79 -10.34 -9.69 12.18
C PHE A 79 -9.35 -9.07 13.19
N LEU A 80 -9.18 -9.70 14.35
CA LEU A 80 -8.16 -9.33 15.36
C LEU A 80 -6.83 -10.04 15.12
N ALA A 81 -6.75 -10.95 14.14
CA ALA A 81 -5.51 -11.58 13.75
C ALA A 81 -4.47 -10.49 13.40
N PRO A 82 -3.23 -10.61 13.91
CA PRO A 82 -2.22 -9.58 13.81
C PRO A 82 -1.90 -9.32 12.33
N GLY A 83 -2.08 -8.08 11.89
CA GLY A 83 -1.65 -7.63 10.57
C GLY A 83 -2.49 -6.51 9.97
N ALA A 84 -3.82 -6.56 10.06
CA ALA A 84 -4.67 -5.59 9.34
C ALA A 84 -4.54 -4.15 9.88
N TYR A 85 -4.59 -4.01 11.20
CA TYR A 85 -4.42 -2.74 11.88
C TYR A 85 -2.97 -2.26 11.86
N GLU A 86 -2.02 -3.17 12.07
CA GLU A 86 -0.58 -2.86 12.07
C GLU A 86 -0.12 -2.34 10.70
N ILE A 87 -0.47 -3.04 9.62
CA ILE A 87 -0.12 -2.61 8.26
C ILE A 87 -0.83 -1.29 7.92
N ARG A 88 -2.05 -1.05 8.41
CA ARG A 88 -2.74 0.24 8.24
C ARG A 88 -1.99 1.38 8.95
N HIS A 89 -1.47 1.15 10.15
CA HIS A 89 -0.66 2.16 10.86
C HIS A 89 0.65 2.44 10.14
N GLN A 90 1.32 1.41 9.60
CA GLN A 90 2.51 1.59 8.78
C GLN A 90 2.20 2.35 7.48
N LEU A 91 1.09 2.03 6.82
CA LEU A 91 0.63 2.73 5.62
C LEU A 91 0.37 4.22 5.90
N ALA A 92 -0.21 4.55 7.06
CA ALA A 92 -0.45 5.94 7.47
C ALA A 92 0.84 6.76 7.70
N ILE A 93 1.98 6.10 7.94
CA ILE A 93 3.28 6.76 8.14
C ILE A 93 4.01 6.94 6.80
N VAL A 94 3.92 5.94 5.91
CA VAL A 94 4.77 5.86 4.71
C VAL A 94 4.06 6.32 3.43
N ALA A 95 2.75 6.17 3.34
CA ALA A 95 2.00 6.43 2.12
C ALA A 95 1.51 7.88 2.02
N PRO A 96 1.36 8.43 0.79
CA PRO A 96 0.67 9.68 0.54
C PRO A 96 -0.77 9.70 1.09
N PRO A 97 -1.30 10.90 1.44
CA PRO A 97 -2.62 11.03 2.06
C PRO A 97 -3.75 10.44 1.20
N GLU A 98 -3.65 10.50 -0.13
CA GLU A 98 -4.64 9.95 -1.05
C GLU A 98 -4.77 8.43 -0.91
N ILE A 99 -3.66 7.73 -0.66
CA ILE A 99 -3.65 6.29 -0.43
C ILE A 99 -4.19 5.97 0.96
N VAL A 100 -3.86 6.77 1.96
CA VAL A 100 -4.38 6.61 3.33
C VAL A 100 -5.90 6.76 3.35
N ASP A 101 -6.46 7.73 2.62
CA ASP A 101 -7.90 7.96 2.53
C ASP A 101 -8.62 6.86 1.74
N ALA A 102 -8.03 6.39 0.63
CA ALA A 102 -8.56 5.25 -0.11
C ALA A 102 -8.52 3.95 0.74
N ALA A 103 -7.44 3.73 1.48
CA ALA A 103 -7.29 2.60 2.38
C ALA A 103 -8.29 2.67 3.54
N ARG A 104 -8.51 3.87 4.12
CA ARG A 104 -9.54 4.09 5.12
C ARG A 104 -10.92 3.74 4.58
N SER A 105 -11.24 4.18 3.35
CA SER A 105 -12.54 3.92 2.72
C SER A 105 -12.78 2.42 2.53
N ALA A 106 -11.79 1.69 2.00
CA ALA A 106 -11.86 0.23 1.87
C ALA A 106 -12.02 -0.47 3.23
N PHE A 107 -11.30 -0.01 4.25
CA PHE A 107 -11.38 -0.57 5.60
C PHE A 107 -12.74 -0.35 6.27
N VAL A 108 -13.38 0.81 6.04
CA VAL A 108 -14.74 1.08 6.56
C VAL A 108 -15.73 0.10 5.96
N VAL A 109 -15.73 -0.09 4.64
CA VAL A 109 -16.63 -1.04 4.00
C VAL A 109 -16.39 -2.46 4.51
N LEU A 110 -15.13 -2.87 4.65
CA LEU A 110 -14.79 -4.19 5.19
C LEU A 110 -15.30 -4.40 6.62
N ARG A 111 -15.24 -3.36 7.47
CA ARG A 111 -15.79 -3.38 8.82
C ARG A 111 -17.32 -3.49 8.79
N ASP A 112 -17.97 -2.76 7.89
CA ASP A 112 -19.43 -2.81 7.75
C ASP A 112 -19.87 -4.21 7.27
N THR A 113 -19.13 -4.84 6.34
CA THR A 113 -19.34 -6.25 5.94
C THR A 113 -19.19 -7.19 7.12
N ARG A 114 -18.14 -7.02 7.94
CA ARG A 114 -17.94 -7.81 9.17
C ARG A 114 -19.13 -7.70 10.12
N ASP A 115 -19.61 -6.47 10.36
CA ASP A 115 -20.73 -6.23 11.28
C ASP A 115 -22.02 -6.87 10.75
N LEU A 116 -22.23 -6.86 9.44
CA LEU A 116 -23.36 -7.53 8.80
C LEU A 116 -23.27 -9.08 8.91
N VAL A 117 -22.10 -9.66 8.65
CA VAL A 117 -21.88 -11.12 8.80
C VAL A 117 -22.01 -11.56 10.26
N ALA A 118 -21.53 -10.75 11.20
CA ALA A 118 -21.69 -11.00 12.64
C ALA A 118 -23.17 -10.93 13.07
N ALA A 119 -23.98 -10.09 12.44
CA ALA A 119 -25.43 -10.05 12.64
C ALA A 119 -26.15 -11.28 12.06
N GLY A 120 -25.44 -12.12 11.29
CA GLY A 120 -25.95 -13.38 10.75
C GLY A 120 -26.40 -13.32 9.30
N ALA A 121 -26.07 -12.25 8.56
CA ALA A 121 -26.36 -12.21 7.13
C ALA A 121 -25.60 -13.30 6.36
N SER A 122 -26.27 -13.84 5.34
CA SER A 122 -25.74 -14.85 4.44
C SER A 122 -25.39 -14.22 3.08
N VAL A 123 -24.60 -14.94 2.27
CA VAL A 123 -24.25 -14.57 0.89
C VAL A 123 -25.49 -14.37 0.00
N GLY A 124 -26.62 -15.01 0.33
CA GLY A 124 -27.89 -14.84 -0.40
C GLY A 124 -28.62 -13.53 -0.11
N ASP A 125 -28.21 -12.77 0.90
CA ASP A 125 -28.89 -11.54 1.30
C ASP A 125 -28.51 -10.37 0.39
N GLY A 126 -29.50 -9.60 -0.08
CA GLY A 126 -29.23 -8.41 -0.91
C GLY A 126 -28.33 -7.38 -0.23
N ALA A 127 -28.40 -7.26 1.10
CA ALA A 127 -27.53 -6.39 1.90
C ALA A 127 -26.06 -6.85 1.88
N TYR A 128 -25.81 -8.17 1.82
CA TYR A 128 -24.46 -8.71 1.68
C TYR A 128 -23.91 -8.42 0.28
N ALA A 129 -24.73 -8.64 -0.76
CA ALA A 129 -24.35 -8.36 -2.15
C ALA A 129 -24.00 -6.87 -2.37
N GLU A 130 -24.77 -5.94 -1.81
CA GLU A 130 -24.48 -4.50 -1.89
C GLU A 130 -23.14 -4.14 -1.24
N LEU A 131 -22.82 -4.74 -0.08
CA LEU A 131 -21.55 -4.51 0.60
C LEU A 131 -20.36 -5.12 -0.14
N GLU A 132 -20.52 -6.29 -0.78
CA GLU A 132 -19.49 -6.86 -1.66
C GLU A 132 -19.19 -5.93 -2.83
N GLU A 133 -20.21 -5.43 -3.54
CA GLU A 133 -20.02 -4.49 -4.64
C GLU A 133 -19.30 -3.20 -4.19
N ARG A 134 -19.70 -2.66 -3.03
CA ARG A 134 -19.04 -1.49 -2.42
C ARG A 134 -17.59 -1.79 -2.03
N LEU A 135 -17.31 -2.99 -1.53
CA LEU A 135 -15.97 -3.40 -1.12
C LEU A 135 -15.07 -3.54 -2.34
N ASP A 136 -15.55 -4.18 -3.40
CA ASP A 136 -14.84 -4.31 -4.67
C ASP A 136 -14.53 -2.95 -5.29
N ALA A 137 -15.51 -2.02 -5.29
CA ALA A 137 -15.31 -0.66 -5.76
C ALA A 137 -14.23 0.08 -4.94
N ALA A 138 -14.27 -0.02 -3.60
CA ALA A 138 -13.30 0.63 -2.73
C ALA A 138 -11.89 0.05 -2.89
N VAL A 139 -11.76 -1.27 -3.01
CA VAL A 139 -10.47 -1.94 -3.26
C VAL A 139 -9.93 -1.60 -4.66
N ALA A 140 -10.79 -1.48 -5.66
CA ALA A 140 -10.39 -1.05 -7.01
C ALA A 140 -9.87 0.39 -6.99
N ALA A 141 -10.55 1.32 -6.31
CA ALA A 141 -10.10 2.70 -6.13
C ALA A 141 -8.75 2.77 -5.41
N LEU A 142 -8.56 2.00 -4.35
CA LEU A 142 -7.29 1.88 -3.63
C LEU A 142 -6.15 1.41 -4.55
N ARG A 143 -6.38 0.35 -5.32
CA ARG A 143 -5.38 -0.16 -6.27
C ARG A 143 -5.06 0.87 -7.35
N ALA A 144 -6.03 1.65 -7.80
CA ALA A 144 -5.82 2.69 -8.80
C ALA A 144 -4.86 3.78 -8.27
N VAL A 145 -5.08 4.28 -7.06
CA VAL A 145 -4.20 5.30 -6.46
C VAL A 145 -2.80 4.75 -6.15
N MET A 146 -2.70 3.51 -5.67
CA MET A 146 -1.40 2.85 -5.46
C MET A 146 -0.61 2.68 -6.77
N ARG A 147 -1.28 2.32 -7.86
CA ARG A 147 -0.65 2.20 -9.19
C ARG A 147 -0.16 3.55 -9.72
N LEU A 148 -0.90 4.62 -9.45
CA LEU A 148 -0.50 5.98 -9.82
C LEU A 148 0.74 6.42 -9.04
N ASP A 149 0.78 6.17 -7.72
CA ASP A 149 1.94 6.48 -6.86
C ASP A 149 3.20 5.70 -7.27
N LEU A 150 3.05 4.42 -7.62
CA LEU A 150 4.16 3.60 -8.12
C LEU A 150 4.59 3.94 -9.56
N GLY A 151 3.93 4.90 -10.21
CA GLY A 151 4.26 5.31 -11.59
C GLY A 151 3.84 4.31 -12.67
N ALA A 152 3.06 3.28 -12.34
CA ALA A 152 2.61 2.24 -13.28
C ALA A 152 1.68 2.78 -14.37
N ALA A 153 1.05 3.94 -14.18
CA ALA A 153 0.28 4.61 -15.23
C ALA A 153 1.16 5.20 -16.34
N LYS A 154 2.45 5.49 -16.06
CA LYS A 154 3.38 6.07 -17.05
C LYS A 154 4.06 5.02 -17.92
N SER A 155 4.08 3.75 -17.52
CA SER A 155 4.86 2.70 -18.20
C SER A 155 4.16 2.07 -19.41
N ILE A 156 2.83 2.20 -19.54
CA ILE A 156 2.07 1.62 -20.66
C ILE A 156 2.09 2.51 -21.92
N THR A 157 2.33 3.81 -21.78
CA THR A 157 2.29 4.79 -22.89
C THR A 157 3.64 4.96 -23.61
N ARG A 158 4.71 4.28 -23.20
CA ARG A 158 5.95 4.20 -23.97
C ARG A 158 5.99 2.91 -24.78
N ARG A 159 5.39 2.93 -25.97
CA ARG A 159 5.73 1.99 -27.04
C ARG A 159 5.71 2.70 -28.38
#